data_AF-A0A3N5HFZ4-F1
#
_entry.id   AF-A0A3N5HFZ4-F1
#
_cell.length_a   1.000
_cell.length_b   1.000
_cell.length_c   1.000
_cell.angle_alpha   90.00
_cell.angle_beta   90.00
_cell.angle_gamma   90.00
#
_symmetry.space_group_name_H-M   'P 1'
#
loop_
_entity.id
_entity.type
_entity.pdbx_description
1 polymer ?
#
loop_
_entity_poly.entity_id
_entity_poly.type
_entity_poly.pdbx_seq_one_letter_code
_entity_poly.pdbx_strand_id
1 'polypeptide(L)'
;MSRVQSAGAATPIHISGPDQEPSAAAPAHSRRFEPVDPDRIEFDDLQPAGAPGRAGITDVETGHLTFHGGKVLRSPDVVPVYVGAYWETLDGQRDRARNDAAMAALVKDPGQTGIWKEYGGGPGTTTPSRVIATVTHRDFSKEDVERLVEAHVRAGTFDVSDPERVFTIVLPPGATLRDGEASSTAGLGGFHGNVTARDGHPVYYAVVVYSQRTGGKLNGIDFTGNPVDNITITESHEITEAVTDPDVGLAIRTGDPRYLGWYDDTTPVRRRDGTAVLDGLGRPVRGKGEIGDIPVLNAELEGDSALESVWGRRGGFAFQTEWSNEDGKAELGPGER
;
A
#
# COMPACT_ATOMS: atom_id res chain seq x y z
N MET A 1 41.90 50.49 -1.87
CA MET A 1 42.49 49.74 -0.74
C MET A 1 41.31 49.24 0.11
N SER A 2 40.95 47.97 -0.06
CA SER A 2 41.14 46.86 0.91
C SER A 2 40.01 46.78 1.93
N ARG A 3 39.08 45.81 1.78
CA ARG A 3 38.93 44.53 2.54
C ARG A 3 38.13 44.72 3.85
N VAL A 4 37.28 43.85 4.39
CA VAL A 4 36.79 42.47 4.12
C VAL A 4 35.72 42.13 5.22
N GLN A 5 34.67 41.36 4.88
CA GLN A 5 33.82 40.38 5.66
C GLN A 5 33.25 40.78 7.05
N SER A 6 32.17 40.22 7.62
CA SER A 6 31.59 38.87 7.59
C SER A 6 30.12 38.82 8.07
N ALA A 7 29.56 37.60 8.04
CA ALA A 7 28.19 37.17 8.27
C ALA A 7 27.60 37.35 9.70
N GLY A 8 26.25 37.35 9.77
CA GLY A 8 25.47 37.19 11.00
C GLY A 8 24.51 36.01 10.88
N ALA A 9 24.55 35.13 11.88
CA ALA A 9 24.00 33.77 11.92
C ALA A 9 22.49 33.68 12.23
N ALA A 10 21.88 32.58 11.79
CA ALA A 10 20.53 32.15 12.15
C ALA A 10 20.53 31.39 13.49
N THR A 11 19.59 31.74 14.36
CA THR A 11 19.40 31.15 15.70
C THR A 11 18.53 29.87 15.60
N PRO A 12 18.87 28.77 16.30
CA PRO A 12 18.06 27.55 16.33
C PRO A 12 16.88 27.68 17.31
N ILE A 13 15.71 27.16 16.93
CA ILE A 13 14.50 27.10 17.77
C ILE A 13 14.44 25.75 18.47
N HIS A 14 14.52 25.77 19.80
CA HIS A 14 14.23 24.65 20.70
C HIS A 14 12.72 24.61 21.00
N ILE A 15 12.08 23.45 20.90
CA ILE A 15 10.70 23.24 21.36
C ILE A 15 10.73 22.36 22.62
N SER A 16 10.24 22.92 23.72
CA SER A 16 9.95 22.21 24.98
C SER A 16 8.46 21.92 25.03
N GLY A 17 8.07 20.66 25.29
CA GLY A 17 6.67 20.26 25.50
C GLY A 17 6.24 20.40 26.97
N PRO A 18 4.92 20.45 27.27
CA PRO A 18 4.44 20.33 28.64
C PRO A 18 3.92 18.93 28.99
N ASP A 19 4.03 18.66 30.29
CA ASP A 19 3.79 17.45 31.08
C ASP A 19 2.46 16.71 30.85
N GLN A 20 2.53 15.37 30.96
CA GLN A 20 1.40 14.45 31.03
C GLN A 20 0.98 14.19 32.49
N GLU A 21 -0.32 14.28 32.79
CA GLU A 21 -0.94 13.62 33.95
C GLU A 21 -1.60 12.28 33.52
N PRO A 22 -1.61 11.25 34.40
CA PRO A 22 -2.01 9.90 34.03
C PRO A 22 -3.53 9.68 34.15
N SER A 23 -4.18 9.21 33.09
CA SER A 23 -5.57 8.76 33.13
C SER A 23 -5.67 7.27 33.49
N ALA A 24 -6.56 6.98 34.44
CA ALA A 24 -6.79 5.70 35.08
C ALA A 24 -7.32 4.60 34.13
N ALA A 25 -6.87 3.37 34.38
CA ALA A 25 -7.29 2.16 33.70
C ALA A 25 -8.72 1.73 34.10
N ALA A 26 -9.54 1.36 33.11
CA ALA A 26 -10.79 0.61 33.29
C ALA A 26 -10.65 -0.79 32.66
N PRO A 27 -11.35 -1.83 33.19
CA PRO A 27 -10.98 -3.22 33.00
C PRO A 27 -11.49 -3.85 31.71
N ALA A 28 -10.72 -4.83 31.25
CA ALA A 28 -10.95 -5.69 30.10
C ALA A 28 -12.24 -6.51 30.20
N HIS A 29 -12.99 -6.60 29.10
CA HIS A 29 -13.63 -7.81 28.56
C HIS A 29 -14.30 -7.47 27.22
N SER A 30 -13.52 -7.44 26.14
CA SER A 30 -13.99 -7.71 24.79
C SER A 30 -12.92 -8.58 24.12
N ARG A 31 -13.35 -9.60 23.37
CA ARG A 31 -12.44 -10.46 22.61
C ARG A 31 -11.67 -9.52 21.67
N ARG A 32 -10.36 -9.38 21.89
CA ARG A 32 -9.47 -8.68 20.96
C ARG A 32 -9.63 -9.36 19.60
N PHE A 33 -10.24 -8.65 18.67
CA PHE A 33 -9.82 -8.73 17.28
C PHE A 33 -8.34 -8.34 17.31
N GLU A 34 -7.45 -9.33 17.19
CA GLU A 34 -6.11 -9.06 16.67
C GLU A 34 -6.32 -9.19 15.16
N PRO A 35 -6.49 -8.08 14.41
CA PRO A 35 -6.33 -8.19 12.97
C PRO A 35 -5.00 -8.91 12.75
N VAL A 36 -5.01 -9.96 11.93
CA VAL A 36 -3.76 -10.38 11.32
C VAL A 36 -3.35 -9.18 10.51
N ASP A 37 -2.40 -8.42 11.05
CA ASP A 37 -1.70 -7.39 10.32
C ASP A 37 -0.99 -8.13 9.18
N PRO A 38 -1.43 -8.00 7.92
CA PRO A 38 -0.85 -8.74 6.82
C PRO A 38 0.60 -8.28 6.59
N ASP A 39 0.95 -7.06 7.03
CA ASP A 39 2.33 -6.55 7.11
C ASP A 39 3.17 -7.24 8.21
N ARG A 40 2.53 -8.00 9.10
CA ARG A 40 3.14 -8.76 10.22
C ARG A 40 3.43 -10.21 9.87
N ILE A 41 3.13 -10.68 8.66
CA ILE A 41 3.87 -11.83 8.16
C ILE A 41 5.26 -11.30 7.83
N GLU A 42 6.20 -11.41 8.78
CA GLU A 42 7.61 -11.18 8.47
C GLU A 42 7.97 -12.13 7.32
N PHE A 43 8.16 -11.57 6.12
CA PHE A 43 8.47 -12.32 4.89
C PHE A 43 9.76 -13.15 4.99
N ASP A 44 10.55 -12.98 6.06
CA ASP A 44 11.72 -13.78 6.40
C ASP A 44 11.40 -15.12 7.12
N ASP A 45 10.18 -15.31 7.66
CA ASP A 45 9.78 -16.54 8.37
C ASP A 45 9.35 -17.69 7.43
N LEU A 46 9.38 -17.48 6.12
CA LEU A 46 9.15 -18.50 5.09
C LEU A 46 10.47 -18.86 4.38
N GLN A 47 11.37 -19.54 5.10
CA GLN A 47 12.56 -20.13 4.48
C GLN A 47 12.17 -21.13 3.37
N PRO A 48 12.94 -21.19 2.24
CA PRO A 48 12.66 -22.11 1.17
C PRO A 48 12.91 -23.55 1.63
N ALA A 49 11.84 -24.32 1.79
CA ALA A 49 11.96 -25.76 1.97
C ALA A 49 12.47 -26.37 0.66
N GLY A 50 13.68 -26.95 0.71
CA GLY A 50 14.26 -27.70 -0.39
C GLY A 50 13.32 -28.80 -0.90
N ALA A 51 13.20 -28.91 -2.22
CA ALA A 51 12.46 -29.97 -2.91
C ALA A 51 13.13 -31.36 -2.70
N PRO A 52 12.50 -32.50 -3.07
CA PRO A 52 11.17 -32.68 -3.67
C PRO A 52 10.29 -33.75 -2.96
N GLY A 53 8.96 -33.61 -3.08
CA GLY A 53 8.00 -34.66 -2.71
C GLY A 53 6.71 -34.54 -3.50
N ARG A 54 6.45 -35.46 -4.42
CA ARG A 54 5.18 -35.62 -5.15
C ARG A 54 4.24 -36.49 -4.31
N ALA A 55 3.18 -35.91 -3.76
CA ALA A 55 1.89 -36.57 -3.46
C ALA A 55 0.85 -35.53 -3.00
N GLY A 56 -0.26 -35.43 -3.76
CA GLY A 56 -1.45 -34.63 -3.41
C GLY A 56 -1.31 -33.14 -3.74
N ILE A 57 -1.97 -32.68 -4.80
CA ILE A 57 -2.17 -31.23 -5.00
C ILE A 57 -3.27 -30.85 -4.01
N THR A 58 -2.91 -30.42 -2.81
CA THR A 58 -3.79 -29.58 -2.02
C THR A 58 -3.54 -28.16 -2.52
N ASP A 59 -4.45 -27.65 -3.34
CA ASP A 59 -4.45 -26.23 -3.72
C ASP A 59 -4.45 -25.37 -2.44
N VAL A 60 -3.78 -24.22 -2.48
CA VAL A 60 -3.85 -23.26 -1.37
C VAL A 60 -5.33 -22.87 -1.21
N GLU A 61 -5.84 -22.91 0.03
CA GLU A 61 -7.26 -22.66 0.31
C GLU A 61 -7.62 -21.29 -0.27
N THR A 62 -8.62 -21.22 -1.16
CA THR A 62 -8.97 -19.98 -1.89
C THR A 62 -9.34 -18.89 -0.89
N GLY A 63 -8.86 -17.66 -1.10
CA GLY A 63 -9.25 -16.52 -0.26
C GLY A 63 -10.75 -16.25 -0.31
N HIS A 64 -11.29 -15.62 0.73
CA HIS A 64 -12.70 -15.27 0.81
C HIS A 64 -12.89 -13.97 1.58
N LEU A 65 -13.02 -12.86 0.84
CA LEU A 65 -13.26 -11.55 1.44
C LEU A 65 -14.69 -11.45 1.97
N THR A 66 -14.85 -10.93 3.18
CA THR A 66 -16.14 -10.60 3.77
C THR A 66 -16.25 -9.08 3.98
N PHE A 67 -17.46 -8.55 3.80
CA PHE A 67 -17.71 -7.13 3.99
C PHE A 67 -18.08 -6.84 5.46
N HIS A 68 -17.31 -5.96 6.12
CA HIS A 68 -17.49 -5.65 7.55
C HIS A 68 -18.31 -4.37 7.81
N GLY A 69 -18.81 -3.73 6.76
CA GLY A 69 -19.69 -2.56 6.85
C GLY A 69 -18.99 -1.20 6.71
N GLY A 70 -17.68 -1.21 6.49
CA GLY A 70 -16.87 -0.03 6.22
C GLY A 70 -17.16 0.63 4.88
N LYS A 71 -16.42 1.70 4.60
CA LYS A 71 -16.60 2.43 3.35
C LYS A 71 -16.01 1.65 2.17
N VAL A 72 -16.49 1.98 0.98
CA VAL A 72 -15.94 1.59 -0.32
C VAL A 72 -15.98 2.84 -1.20
N LEU A 73 -14.96 3.07 -2.02
CA LEU A 73 -14.93 4.17 -2.99
C LEU A 73 -15.66 3.74 -4.27
N ARG A 74 -16.74 4.45 -4.62
CA ARG A 74 -17.60 4.10 -5.77
C ARG A 74 -17.18 4.76 -7.07
N SER A 75 -16.46 5.86 -6.96
CA SER A 75 -15.97 6.69 -8.06
C SER A 75 -14.66 7.36 -7.60
N PRO A 76 -13.59 6.58 -7.37
CA PRO A 76 -12.34 7.11 -6.84
C PRO A 76 -11.74 8.17 -7.77
N ASP A 77 -11.20 9.25 -7.21
CA ASP A 77 -10.39 10.23 -7.93
C ASP A 77 -8.94 10.15 -7.46
N VAL A 78 -8.05 9.66 -8.31
CA VAL A 78 -6.64 9.44 -7.93
C VAL A 78 -5.79 10.65 -8.30
N VAL A 79 -4.99 11.13 -7.35
CA VAL A 79 -4.04 12.24 -7.55
C VAL A 79 -2.62 11.74 -7.31
N PRO A 80 -1.83 11.50 -8.37
CA PRO A 80 -0.42 11.18 -8.20
C PRO A 80 0.36 12.37 -7.64
N VAL A 81 1.12 12.14 -6.57
CA VAL A 81 1.95 13.11 -5.88
C VAL A 81 3.37 12.58 -5.81
N TYR A 82 4.26 13.21 -6.55
CA TYR A 82 5.65 12.79 -6.67
C TYR A 82 6.54 13.55 -5.68
N VAL A 83 7.21 12.85 -4.77
CA VAL A 83 7.97 13.48 -3.67
C VAL A 83 9.45 13.61 -4.03
N GLY A 84 10.01 14.80 -3.85
CA GLY A 84 11.44 15.08 -4.01
C GLY A 84 11.89 15.49 -5.42
N ALA A 85 13.09 16.09 -5.49
CA ALA A 85 13.59 16.75 -6.70
C ALA A 85 13.89 15.83 -7.90
N TYR A 86 13.94 14.51 -7.70
CA TYR A 86 14.15 13.56 -8.80
C TYR A 86 13.10 13.72 -9.90
N TRP A 87 11.85 13.96 -9.53
CA TRP A 87 10.71 14.05 -10.44
C TRP A 87 10.71 15.29 -11.33
N GLU A 88 11.59 16.25 -11.07
CA GLU A 88 11.84 17.40 -11.94
C GLU A 88 12.93 17.15 -13.00
N THR A 89 13.73 16.08 -12.83
CA THR A 89 14.74 15.69 -13.82
C THR A 89 14.09 15.18 -15.11
N LEU A 90 14.86 15.10 -16.21
CA LEU A 90 14.33 14.57 -17.48
C LEU A 90 13.84 13.12 -17.37
N ASP A 91 14.53 12.27 -16.60
CA ASP A 91 14.12 10.88 -16.41
C ASP A 91 12.91 10.81 -15.48
N GLY A 92 12.91 11.53 -14.35
CA GLY A 92 11.75 11.60 -13.47
C GLY A 92 10.49 12.17 -14.17
N GLN A 93 10.66 13.10 -15.12
CA GLN A 93 9.57 13.59 -15.96
C GLN A 93 9.00 12.52 -16.90
N ARG A 94 9.82 11.60 -17.40
CA ARG A 94 9.37 10.47 -18.24
C ARG A 94 8.66 9.42 -17.40
N ASP A 95 9.21 9.12 -16.23
CA ASP A 95 8.67 8.11 -15.33
C ASP A 95 7.32 8.54 -14.78
N ARG A 96 7.18 9.81 -14.32
CA ARG A 96 5.88 10.35 -13.92
C ARG A 96 4.87 10.36 -15.07
N ALA A 97 5.29 10.68 -16.30
CA ALA A 97 4.37 10.71 -17.44
C ALA A 97 3.87 9.29 -17.78
N ARG A 98 4.72 8.27 -17.62
CA ARG A 98 4.34 6.87 -17.78
C ARG A 98 3.41 6.41 -16.66
N ASN A 99 3.72 6.77 -15.41
CA ASN A 99 2.90 6.42 -14.26
C ASN A 99 1.52 7.10 -14.29
N ASP A 100 1.47 8.41 -14.60
CA ASP A 100 0.22 9.15 -14.78
C ASP A 100 -0.68 8.52 -15.87
N ALA A 101 -0.07 8.06 -16.97
CA ALA A 101 -0.79 7.37 -18.03
C ALA A 101 -1.28 5.98 -17.60
N ALA A 102 -0.49 5.24 -16.81
CA ALA A 102 -0.87 3.95 -16.26
C ALA A 102 -2.07 4.10 -15.30
N MET A 103 -2.01 5.05 -14.37
CA MET A 103 -3.11 5.32 -13.43
C MET A 103 -4.39 5.75 -14.15
N ALA A 104 -4.27 6.61 -15.17
CA ALA A 104 -5.41 7.02 -15.99
C ALA A 104 -6.03 5.85 -16.78
N ALA A 105 -5.24 4.83 -17.14
CA ALA A 105 -5.72 3.60 -17.74
C ALA A 105 -6.38 2.68 -16.70
N LEU A 106 -5.73 2.45 -15.56
CA LEU A 106 -6.18 1.58 -14.47
C LEU A 106 -7.61 1.91 -14.03
N VAL A 107 -7.87 3.18 -13.65
CA VAL A 107 -9.16 3.60 -13.07
C VAL A 107 -10.35 3.51 -14.05
N LYS A 108 -10.07 3.30 -15.35
CA LYS A 108 -11.09 3.15 -16.40
C LYS A 108 -11.11 1.78 -17.03
N ASP A 109 -10.17 0.92 -16.66
CA ASP A 109 -10.00 -0.35 -17.32
C ASP A 109 -11.17 -1.29 -16.98
N PRO A 110 -11.88 -1.87 -17.98
CA PRO A 110 -13.03 -2.73 -17.71
C PRO A 110 -12.70 -4.00 -16.94
N GLY A 111 -11.48 -4.54 -17.10
CA GLY A 111 -11.03 -5.70 -16.36
C GLY A 111 -10.80 -5.37 -14.88
N GLN A 112 -10.16 -4.23 -14.61
CA GLN A 112 -9.94 -3.75 -13.24
C GLN A 112 -11.23 -3.33 -12.55
N THR A 113 -11.99 -2.45 -13.20
CA THR A 113 -13.23 -1.89 -12.65
C THR A 113 -14.35 -2.93 -12.58
N GLY A 114 -14.27 -4.00 -13.36
CA GLY A 114 -15.10 -5.19 -13.21
C GLY A 114 -14.90 -5.87 -11.86
N ILE A 115 -13.64 -6.08 -11.46
CA ILE A 115 -13.29 -6.65 -10.15
C ILE A 115 -13.73 -5.70 -9.03
N TRP A 116 -13.40 -4.39 -9.11
CA TRP A 116 -13.84 -3.42 -8.10
C TRP A 116 -15.36 -3.42 -7.88
N LYS A 117 -16.14 -3.64 -8.94
CA LYS A 117 -17.59 -3.69 -8.88
C LYS A 117 -18.10 -4.90 -8.08
N GLU A 118 -17.40 -6.02 -8.07
CA GLU A 118 -17.73 -7.17 -7.20
C GLU A 118 -17.80 -6.75 -5.73
N TYR A 119 -16.95 -5.80 -5.35
CA TYR A 119 -16.78 -5.28 -3.99
C TYR A 119 -17.51 -3.95 -3.76
N GLY A 120 -18.40 -3.56 -4.69
CA GLY A 120 -19.20 -2.34 -4.57
C GLY A 120 -18.45 -1.03 -4.91
N GLY A 121 -17.22 -1.14 -5.40
CA GLY A 121 -16.47 -0.06 -5.99
C GLY A 121 -16.88 0.22 -7.43
N GLY A 122 -16.15 1.09 -8.11
CA GLY A 122 -16.49 1.47 -9.48
C GLY A 122 -15.38 2.22 -10.21
N PRO A 123 -15.58 2.51 -11.51
CA PRO A 123 -14.63 3.26 -12.31
C PRO A 123 -14.39 4.64 -11.73
N GLY A 124 -13.18 5.16 -11.93
CA GLY A 124 -12.71 6.41 -11.36
C GLY A 124 -12.18 7.43 -12.37
N THR A 125 -11.55 8.45 -11.82
CA THR A 125 -10.86 9.51 -12.56
C THR A 125 -9.45 9.71 -12.04
N THR A 126 -8.67 10.49 -12.80
CA THR A 126 -7.41 11.03 -12.33
C THR A 126 -7.43 12.54 -12.38
N THR A 127 -6.92 13.16 -11.33
CA THR A 127 -6.62 14.59 -11.28
C THR A 127 -5.13 14.80 -11.66
N PRO A 128 -4.77 15.91 -12.32
CA PRO A 128 -3.39 16.16 -12.72
C PRO A 128 -2.39 16.01 -11.57
N SER A 129 -1.29 15.32 -11.87
CA SER A 129 -0.24 15.05 -10.90
C SER A 129 0.51 16.31 -10.48
N ARG A 130 1.27 16.18 -9.40
CA ARG A 130 2.09 17.26 -8.85
C ARG A 130 3.40 16.75 -8.27
N VAL A 131 4.37 17.65 -8.19
CA VAL A 131 5.69 17.37 -7.61
C VAL A 131 5.88 18.20 -6.35
N ILE A 132 6.31 17.56 -5.25
CA ILE A 132 6.73 18.22 -4.02
C ILE A 132 8.27 18.16 -3.95
N ALA A 133 8.93 18.99 -4.76
CA ALA A 133 10.37 18.91 -4.98
C ALA A 133 11.20 19.26 -3.72
N THR A 134 10.62 20.02 -2.79
CA THR A 134 11.30 20.55 -1.59
C THR A 134 11.58 19.48 -0.53
N VAL A 135 10.98 18.30 -0.64
CA VAL A 135 11.23 17.21 0.31
C VAL A 135 12.59 16.56 -0.02
N THR A 136 13.54 16.74 0.89
CA THR A 136 14.90 16.17 0.78
C THR A 136 15.09 14.91 1.61
N HIS A 137 14.18 14.67 2.56
CA HIS A 137 14.12 13.47 3.40
C HIS A 137 13.96 12.20 2.55
N ARG A 138 14.55 11.08 3.00
CA ARG A 138 14.67 9.82 2.24
C ARG A 138 14.29 8.57 3.01
N ASP A 139 13.96 8.66 4.29
CA ASP A 139 13.71 7.48 5.14
C ASP A 139 12.36 7.62 5.83
N PHE A 140 11.29 7.37 5.08
CA PHE A 140 9.94 7.69 5.50
C PHE A 140 9.37 6.63 6.44
N SER A 141 8.88 7.03 7.61
CA SER A 141 7.91 6.22 8.35
C SER A 141 6.48 6.52 7.88
N LYS A 142 5.52 5.67 8.25
CA LYS A 142 4.09 5.96 8.12
C LYS A 142 3.72 7.34 8.65
N GLU A 143 4.21 7.69 9.83
CA GLU A 143 3.94 9.00 10.42
C GLU A 143 4.59 10.15 9.64
N ASP A 144 5.71 9.93 8.94
CA ASP A 144 6.28 10.95 8.02
C ASP A 144 5.36 11.19 6.82
N VAL A 145 4.82 10.12 6.24
CA VAL A 145 3.86 10.18 5.12
C VAL A 145 2.58 10.88 5.56
N GLU A 146 2.00 10.46 6.69
CA GLU A 146 0.78 11.07 7.24
C GLU A 146 1.01 12.56 7.55
N ARG A 147 2.13 12.94 8.17
CA ARG A 147 2.50 14.35 8.41
C ARG A 147 2.63 15.15 7.11
N LEU A 148 3.17 14.55 6.05
CA LEU A 148 3.28 15.19 4.74
C LEU A 148 1.89 15.47 4.17
N VAL A 149 1.00 14.48 4.17
CA VAL A 149 -0.39 14.64 3.71
C VAL A 149 -1.10 15.72 4.52
N GLU A 150 -1.07 15.64 5.84
CA GLU A 150 -1.69 16.62 6.73
C GLU A 150 -1.15 18.04 6.54
N ALA A 151 0.15 18.20 6.30
CA ALA A 151 0.74 19.50 6.01
C ALA A 151 0.18 20.10 4.72
N HIS A 152 0.04 19.29 3.68
CA HIS A 152 -0.48 19.73 2.39
C HIS A 152 -1.99 20.01 2.40
N VAL A 153 -2.76 19.25 3.20
CA VAL A 153 -4.18 19.52 3.48
C VAL A 153 -4.32 20.83 4.25
N ARG A 154 -3.56 21.03 5.33
CA ARG A 154 -3.60 22.28 6.12
C ARG A 154 -3.19 23.51 5.31
N ALA A 155 -2.26 23.35 4.37
CA ALA A 155 -1.84 24.42 3.47
C ALA A 155 -2.84 24.69 2.34
N GLY A 156 -3.92 23.90 2.21
CA GLY A 156 -4.90 24.01 1.13
C GLY A 156 -4.33 23.62 -0.24
N THR A 157 -3.19 22.95 -0.27
CA THR A 157 -2.57 22.50 -1.52
C THR A 157 -3.20 21.19 -1.99
N PHE A 158 -3.49 20.26 -1.09
CA PHE A 158 -4.30 19.08 -1.40
C PHE A 158 -5.77 19.46 -1.30
N ASP A 159 -6.45 19.42 -2.44
CA ASP A 159 -7.89 19.64 -2.50
C ASP A 159 -8.61 18.38 -2.02
N VAL A 160 -9.24 18.47 -0.86
CA VAL A 160 -9.96 17.35 -0.20
C VAL A 160 -11.47 17.53 -0.28
N SER A 161 -11.95 18.37 -1.21
CA SER A 161 -13.39 18.59 -1.38
C SER A 161 -14.14 17.36 -1.91
N ASP A 162 -13.44 16.47 -2.62
CA ASP A 162 -13.94 15.17 -3.04
C ASP A 162 -13.65 14.12 -1.95
N PRO A 163 -14.70 13.54 -1.31
CA PRO A 163 -14.53 12.54 -0.25
C PRO A 163 -14.14 11.15 -0.75
N GLU A 164 -13.98 10.94 -2.06
CA GLU A 164 -13.50 9.69 -2.66
C GLU A 164 -12.12 9.85 -3.31
N ARG A 165 -11.46 11.00 -3.07
CA ARG A 165 -10.13 11.27 -3.59
C ARG A 165 -9.05 10.53 -2.80
N VAL A 166 -8.13 9.91 -3.53
CA VAL A 166 -6.94 9.23 -2.99
C VAL A 166 -5.68 9.92 -3.52
N PHE A 167 -4.79 10.33 -2.62
CA PHE A 167 -3.48 10.87 -2.99
C PHE A 167 -2.43 9.75 -3.03
N THR A 168 -1.93 9.42 -4.21
CA THR A 168 -0.87 8.40 -4.36
C THR A 168 0.49 9.07 -4.26
N ILE A 169 1.15 8.90 -3.12
CA ILE A 169 2.44 9.48 -2.78
C ILE A 169 3.55 8.58 -3.33
N VAL A 170 4.20 8.97 -4.42
CA VAL A 170 5.28 8.22 -5.03
C VAL A 170 6.63 8.74 -4.52
N LEU A 171 7.32 7.90 -3.76
CA LEU A 171 8.63 8.23 -3.20
C LEU A 171 9.71 8.23 -4.30
N PRO A 172 10.76 9.06 -4.18
CA PRO A 172 11.81 9.13 -5.20
C PRO A 172 12.75 7.92 -5.12
N PRO A 173 13.54 7.63 -6.18
CA PRO A 173 14.56 6.59 -6.18
C PRO A 173 15.47 6.64 -4.94
N GLY A 174 15.65 5.47 -4.32
CA GLY A 174 16.49 5.26 -3.15
C GLY A 174 15.89 5.75 -1.82
N ALA A 175 14.68 6.32 -1.80
CA ALA A 175 13.98 6.56 -0.55
C ALA A 175 13.43 5.25 0.02
N THR A 176 13.57 5.05 1.33
CA THR A 176 13.04 3.89 2.06
C THR A 176 11.71 4.24 2.72
N LEU A 177 10.90 3.21 2.97
CA LEU A 177 9.60 3.30 3.62
C LEU A 177 9.50 2.27 4.74
N ARG A 178 8.84 2.63 5.85
CA ARG A 178 8.55 1.74 6.97
C ARG A 178 7.12 1.93 7.48
N ASP A 179 6.48 0.82 7.81
CA ASP A 179 5.27 0.78 8.64
C ASP A 179 5.52 -0.18 9.80
N GLY A 180 5.63 0.34 11.03
CA GLY A 180 6.04 -0.46 12.19
C GLY A 180 7.36 -1.21 11.96
N GLU A 181 7.28 -2.55 11.97
CA GLU A 181 8.42 -3.45 11.75
C GLU A 181 8.66 -3.73 10.26
N ALA A 182 7.65 -3.54 9.40
CA ALA A 182 7.77 -3.69 7.96
C ALA A 182 8.65 -2.59 7.35
N SER A 183 9.41 -2.95 6.30
CA SER A 183 10.39 -2.07 5.68
C SER A 183 10.52 -2.36 4.19
N SER A 184 10.68 -1.32 3.38
CA SER A 184 10.86 -1.47 1.93
C SER A 184 12.16 -2.20 1.58
N THR A 185 13.15 -2.17 2.47
CA THR A 185 14.37 -2.96 2.32
C THR A 185 14.18 -4.45 2.59
N ALA A 186 12.98 -4.85 3.02
CA ALA A 186 12.58 -6.21 3.38
C ALA A 186 11.26 -6.65 2.70
N GLY A 187 10.87 -5.98 1.60
CA GLY A 187 9.73 -6.41 0.78
C GLY A 187 8.49 -5.50 0.80
N LEU A 188 8.45 -4.44 1.62
CA LEU A 188 7.33 -3.49 1.59
C LEU A 188 7.34 -2.63 0.30
N GLY A 189 6.35 -2.82 -0.58
CA GLY A 189 6.18 -2.04 -1.81
C GLY A 189 5.50 -0.69 -1.58
N GLY A 190 4.47 -0.68 -0.73
CA GLY A 190 3.61 0.45 -0.44
C GLY A 190 2.63 0.12 0.68
N PHE A 191 1.74 1.07 0.97
CA PHE A 191 0.52 0.86 1.76
C PHE A 191 -0.48 2.00 1.50
N HIS A 192 -1.78 1.77 1.66
CA HIS A 192 -2.80 2.82 1.78
C HIS A 192 -3.22 3.09 3.22
N GLY A 193 -3.97 4.18 3.38
CA GLY A 193 -4.52 4.57 4.66
C GLY A 193 -5.29 5.87 4.58
N ASN A 194 -5.60 6.39 5.75
CA ASN A 194 -6.26 7.68 5.87
C ASN A 194 -5.72 8.49 7.05
N VAL A 195 -5.68 9.81 6.87
CA VAL A 195 -5.53 10.78 7.95
C VAL A 195 -6.85 11.50 8.18
N THR A 196 -7.01 12.14 9.33
CA THR A 196 -8.22 12.91 9.63
C THR A 196 -7.97 14.40 9.39
N ALA A 197 -8.75 15.01 8.49
CA ALA A 197 -8.73 16.45 8.29
C ALA A 197 -9.25 17.20 9.54
N ARG A 198 -9.00 18.52 9.61
CA ARG A 198 -9.35 19.34 10.79
C ARG A 198 -10.85 19.39 11.12
N ASP A 199 -11.68 19.25 10.11
CA ASP A 199 -13.14 19.19 10.19
C ASP A 199 -13.67 17.75 10.39
N GLY A 200 -12.78 16.78 10.58
CA GLY A 200 -13.09 15.42 11.01
C GLY A 200 -13.36 14.42 9.89
N HIS A 201 -13.33 14.83 8.61
CA HIS A 201 -13.47 13.88 7.51
C HIS A 201 -12.14 13.16 7.21
N PRO A 202 -12.20 11.91 6.72
CA PRO A 202 -11.00 11.17 6.32
C PRO A 202 -10.43 11.69 4.99
N VAL A 203 -9.10 11.74 4.89
CA VAL A 203 -8.35 12.02 3.67
C VAL A 203 -7.54 10.79 3.34
N TYR A 204 -7.79 10.22 2.17
CA TYR A 204 -7.18 8.96 1.74
C TYR A 204 -5.86 9.18 1.03
N TYR A 205 -4.91 8.30 1.31
CA TYR A 205 -3.64 8.27 0.62
C TYR A 205 -3.20 6.83 0.38
N ALA A 206 -2.36 6.67 -0.62
CA ALA A 206 -1.49 5.51 -0.78
C ALA A 206 -0.04 6.03 -0.83
N VAL A 207 0.93 5.25 -0.39
CA VAL A 207 2.35 5.56 -0.59
C VAL A 207 3.02 4.39 -1.27
N VAL A 208 3.82 4.67 -2.29
CA VAL A 208 4.52 3.66 -3.08
C VAL A 208 6.00 3.99 -3.15
N VAL A 209 6.83 2.98 -2.92
CA VAL A 209 8.27 3.06 -3.03
C VAL A 209 8.67 3.02 -4.50
N TYR A 210 9.71 3.77 -4.87
CA TYR A 210 10.39 3.57 -6.15
C TYR A 210 11.13 2.22 -6.11
N SER A 211 10.41 1.16 -6.43
CA SER A 211 10.86 -0.21 -6.27
C SER A 211 11.97 -0.55 -7.27
N GLN A 212 13.20 -0.67 -6.78
CA GLN A 212 14.38 -0.86 -7.62
C GLN A 212 15.49 -1.64 -6.92
N ARG A 213 16.34 -2.28 -7.72
CA ARG A 213 17.64 -2.79 -7.25
C ARG A 213 18.75 -1.78 -7.54
N THR A 214 19.53 -1.43 -6.53
CA THR A 214 20.71 -0.56 -6.68
C THR A 214 21.90 -1.19 -5.97
N GLY A 215 22.98 -1.44 -6.70
CA GLY A 215 24.19 -2.06 -6.14
C GLY A 215 23.94 -3.41 -5.49
N GLY A 216 22.99 -4.19 -6.02
CA GLY A 216 22.59 -5.50 -5.48
C GLY A 216 21.60 -5.45 -4.30
N LYS A 217 21.31 -4.27 -3.74
CA LYS A 217 20.32 -4.10 -2.68
C LYS A 217 18.95 -3.80 -3.26
N LEU A 218 17.94 -4.49 -2.74
CA LEU A 218 16.54 -4.27 -3.08
C LEU A 218 15.94 -3.18 -2.17
N ASN A 219 15.09 -2.34 -2.75
CA ASN A 219 14.20 -1.42 -2.06
C ASN A 219 12.84 -1.53 -2.75
N GLY A 220 11.79 -1.87 -2.01
CA GLY A 220 10.48 -2.27 -2.54
C GLY A 220 10.46 -3.70 -3.07
N ILE A 221 9.55 -3.98 -4.01
CA ILE A 221 9.39 -5.29 -4.65
C ILE A 221 9.82 -5.21 -6.11
N ASP A 222 10.71 -6.11 -6.53
CA ASP A 222 11.19 -6.14 -7.92
C ASP A 222 10.47 -7.22 -8.75
N PHE A 223 9.30 -6.87 -9.28
CA PHE A 223 8.47 -7.76 -10.10
C PHE A 223 9.05 -7.99 -11.50
N THR A 224 9.66 -6.95 -12.09
CA THR A 224 9.96 -6.94 -13.54
C THR A 224 11.40 -6.57 -13.90
N GLY A 225 12.19 -6.09 -12.94
CA GLY A 225 13.47 -5.42 -13.19
C GLY A 225 13.34 -3.99 -13.71
N ASN A 226 12.13 -3.52 -14.05
CA ASN A 226 11.83 -2.15 -14.45
C ASN A 226 11.14 -1.39 -13.31
N PRO A 227 11.77 -0.36 -12.73
CA PRO A 227 11.20 0.34 -11.59
C PRO A 227 9.85 1.01 -11.85
N VAL A 228 9.59 1.51 -13.06
CA VAL A 228 8.31 2.15 -13.37
C VAL A 228 7.20 1.11 -13.47
N ASP A 229 7.47 -0.06 -14.05
CA ASP A 229 6.47 -1.14 -14.03
C ASP A 229 6.24 -1.66 -12.60
N ASN A 230 7.28 -1.70 -11.74
CA ASN A 230 7.12 -2.08 -10.34
C ASN A 230 6.25 -1.06 -9.56
N ILE A 231 6.40 0.24 -9.84
CA ILE A 231 5.53 1.29 -9.28
C ILE A 231 4.10 1.07 -9.73
N THR A 232 3.83 0.85 -11.02
CA THR A 232 2.44 0.70 -11.50
C THR A 232 1.76 -0.56 -10.98
N ILE A 233 2.50 -1.65 -10.77
CA ILE A 233 1.99 -2.87 -10.13
C ILE A 233 1.61 -2.58 -8.67
N THR A 234 2.53 -1.95 -7.92
CA THR A 234 2.27 -1.61 -6.52
C THR A 234 1.12 -0.59 -6.40
N GLU A 235 1.11 0.47 -7.20
CA GLU A 235 0.00 1.43 -7.20
C GLU A 235 -1.35 0.78 -7.56
N SER A 236 -1.38 -0.22 -8.45
CA SER A 236 -2.63 -0.92 -8.73
C SER A 236 -3.13 -1.72 -7.52
N HIS A 237 -2.22 -2.36 -6.78
CA HIS A 237 -2.53 -3.01 -5.51
C HIS A 237 -3.14 -2.00 -4.53
N GLU A 238 -2.38 -0.94 -4.18
CA GLU A 238 -2.80 0.04 -3.17
C GLU A 238 -4.12 0.75 -3.54
N ILE A 239 -4.34 1.04 -4.81
CA ILE A 239 -5.58 1.70 -5.25
C ILE A 239 -6.75 0.72 -5.23
N THR A 240 -6.55 -0.56 -5.57
CA THR A 240 -7.61 -1.56 -5.44
C THR A 240 -8.04 -1.71 -4.00
N GLU A 241 -7.09 -1.78 -3.07
CA GLU A 241 -7.39 -1.91 -1.65
C GLU A 241 -8.01 -0.64 -1.09
N ALA A 242 -7.49 0.54 -1.41
CA ALA A 242 -8.12 1.81 -1.06
C ALA A 242 -9.54 1.94 -1.63
N VAL A 243 -9.84 1.36 -2.79
CA VAL A 243 -11.20 1.33 -3.33
C VAL A 243 -12.12 0.45 -2.48
N THR A 244 -11.66 -0.71 -2.03
CA THR A 244 -12.49 -1.69 -1.31
C THR A 244 -12.49 -1.56 0.20
N ASP A 245 -11.50 -0.90 0.79
CA ASP A 245 -11.35 -0.63 2.22
C ASP A 245 -10.48 0.64 2.49
N PRO A 246 -10.96 1.84 2.10
CA PRO A 246 -10.22 3.09 2.31
C PRO A 246 -10.01 3.43 3.80
N ASP A 247 -10.80 2.84 4.71
CA ASP A 247 -10.80 3.15 6.13
C ASP A 247 -9.99 2.13 6.96
N VAL A 248 -9.22 1.21 6.34
CA VAL A 248 -8.41 0.19 7.04
C VAL A 248 -7.50 0.78 8.13
N GLY A 249 -6.84 1.90 7.83
CA GLY A 249 -5.99 2.60 8.81
C GLY A 249 -6.77 3.12 10.03
N LEU A 250 -8.05 3.48 9.86
CA LEU A 250 -8.92 3.86 10.96
C LEU A 250 -9.37 2.63 11.76
N ALA A 251 -9.68 1.52 11.10
CA ALA A 251 -9.99 0.25 11.76
C ALA A 251 -8.83 -0.21 12.64
N ILE A 252 -7.59 -0.18 12.13
CA ILE A 252 -6.38 -0.54 12.87
C ILE A 252 -6.19 0.38 14.09
N ARG A 253 -6.22 1.70 13.89
CA ARG A 253 -6.00 2.67 14.99
C ARG A 253 -7.04 2.58 16.10
N THR A 254 -8.29 2.27 15.75
CA THR A 254 -9.40 2.20 16.72
C THR A 254 -9.62 0.79 17.28
N GLY A 255 -9.12 -0.25 16.60
CA GLY A 255 -9.43 -1.64 16.87
C GLY A 255 -10.90 -2.01 16.58
N ASP A 256 -11.59 -1.22 15.77
CA ASP A 256 -13.02 -1.41 15.46
C ASP A 256 -13.20 -1.92 14.03
N PRO A 257 -13.52 -3.22 13.84
CA PRO A 257 -13.61 -3.83 12.51
C PRO A 257 -14.78 -3.30 11.68
N ARG A 258 -15.70 -2.52 12.26
CA ARG A 258 -16.81 -1.91 11.51
C ARG A 258 -16.34 -0.85 10.52
N TYR A 259 -15.11 -0.37 10.64
CA TYR A 259 -14.49 0.52 9.66
C TYR A 259 -13.87 -0.24 8.48
N LEU A 260 -13.63 -1.55 8.61
CA LEU A 260 -13.12 -2.36 7.51
C LEU A 260 -14.18 -2.49 6.42
N GLY A 261 -13.76 -2.28 5.18
CA GLY A 261 -14.51 -2.59 3.98
C GLY A 261 -14.54 -4.10 3.72
N TRP A 262 -13.84 -4.55 2.68
CA TRP A 262 -13.70 -5.96 2.33
C TRP A 262 -12.38 -6.53 2.81
N TYR A 263 -12.45 -7.60 3.62
CA TYR A 263 -11.29 -8.20 4.26
C TYR A 263 -11.46 -9.71 4.41
N ASP A 264 -10.38 -10.47 4.29
CA ASP A 264 -10.35 -11.89 4.62
C ASP A 264 -9.68 -12.05 5.98
N ASP A 265 -10.51 -12.27 7.01
CA ASP A 265 -10.10 -12.56 8.38
C ASP A 265 -10.37 -14.01 8.80
N THR A 266 -10.86 -14.86 7.88
CA THR A 266 -11.36 -16.20 8.22
C THR A 266 -10.63 -17.36 7.56
N THR A 267 -10.09 -17.16 6.34
CA THR A 267 -9.50 -18.24 5.54
C THR A 267 -8.26 -18.79 6.23
N PRO A 268 -8.16 -20.11 6.48
CA PRO A 268 -6.93 -20.69 7.03
C PRO A 268 -5.74 -20.46 6.11
N VAL A 269 -4.62 -20.01 6.67
CA VAL A 269 -3.37 -19.84 5.91
C VAL A 269 -2.59 -21.15 5.93
N ARG A 270 -2.40 -21.75 4.76
CA ARG A 270 -1.75 -23.06 4.59
C ARG A 270 -0.71 -23.03 3.48
N ARG A 271 0.41 -23.72 3.71
CA ARG A 271 1.42 -23.97 2.68
C ARG A 271 0.92 -25.00 1.67
N ARG A 272 1.62 -25.10 0.55
CA ARG A 272 1.38 -26.09 -0.51
C ARG A 272 1.29 -27.55 -0.04
N ASP A 273 2.00 -27.92 1.02
CA ASP A 273 1.96 -29.26 1.60
C ASP A 273 0.78 -29.49 2.56
N GLY A 274 -0.12 -28.51 2.67
CA GLY A 274 -1.30 -28.51 3.54
C GLY A 274 -1.01 -28.13 4.99
N THR A 275 0.25 -27.87 5.36
CA THR A 275 0.61 -27.47 6.72
C THR A 275 0.10 -26.07 7.03
N ALA A 276 -0.43 -25.88 8.25
CA ALA A 276 -0.86 -24.56 8.70
C ALA A 276 0.35 -23.66 8.92
N VAL A 277 0.23 -22.40 8.50
CA VAL A 277 1.14 -21.33 8.95
C VAL A 277 0.77 -21.01 10.40
N LEU A 278 1.76 -20.90 11.28
CA LEU A 278 1.57 -20.64 12.70
C LEU A 278 2.12 -19.27 13.05
N ASP A 279 1.45 -18.54 13.94
CA ASP A 279 1.96 -17.30 14.51
C ASP A 279 3.10 -17.57 15.53
N GLY A 280 3.68 -16.49 16.07
CA GLY A 280 4.74 -16.59 17.10
C GLY A 280 4.31 -17.28 18.41
N LEU A 281 3.03 -17.59 18.59
CA LEU A 281 2.48 -18.36 19.71
C LEU A 281 2.13 -19.81 19.32
N GLY A 282 2.43 -20.23 18.10
CA GLY A 282 2.15 -21.56 17.58
C GLY A 282 0.69 -21.79 17.20
N ARG A 283 -0.12 -20.72 17.05
CA ARG A 283 -1.54 -20.80 16.67
C ARG A 283 -1.68 -20.71 15.14
N PRO A 284 -2.58 -21.48 14.50
CA PRO A 284 -2.84 -21.34 13.07
C PRO A 284 -3.25 -19.92 12.69
N VAL A 285 -2.55 -19.34 11.71
CA VAL A 285 -2.89 -18.05 11.11
C VAL A 285 -4.17 -18.20 10.28
N ARG A 286 -5.02 -17.18 10.34
CA ARG A 286 -6.27 -17.06 9.60
C ARG A 286 -6.39 -15.67 9.04
N GLY A 287 -7.09 -15.56 7.92
CA GLY A 287 -7.20 -14.33 7.18
C GLY A 287 -6.04 -14.15 6.22
N LYS A 288 -6.36 -13.62 5.05
CA LYS A 288 -5.41 -13.37 3.97
C LYS A 288 -5.26 -11.89 3.64
N GLY A 289 -5.93 -11.01 4.39
CA GLY A 289 -5.77 -9.57 4.24
C GLY A 289 -6.82 -8.95 3.33
N GLU A 290 -6.41 -7.85 2.70
CA GLU A 290 -7.21 -7.10 1.75
C GLU A 290 -7.23 -7.78 0.37
N ILE A 291 -7.93 -7.19 -0.58
CA ILE A 291 -8.13 -7.78 -1.91
C ILE A 291 -6.82 -7.99 -2.69
N GLY A 292 -5.85 -7.10 -2.52
CA GLY A 292 -4.56 -7.15 -3.21
C GLY A 292 -3.55 -8.05 -2.52
N ASP A 293 -3.70 -8.29 -1.21
CA ASP A 293 -2.88 -9.23 -0.45
C ASP A 293 -3.06 -10.69 -0.86
N ILE A 294 -4.30 -11.11 -1.15
CA ILE A 294 -4.63 -12.52 -1.38
C ILE A 294 -3.79 -13.14 -2.53
N PRO A 295 -3.69 -12.52 -3.72
CA PRO A 295 -2.84 -13.02 -4.81
C PRO A 295 -1.36 -13.13 -4.41
N VAL A 296 -0.83 -12.14 -3.70
CA VAL A 296 0.58 -12.10 -3.26
C VAL A 296 0.86 -13.23 -2.28
N LEU A 297 0.04 -13.36 -1.24
CA LEU A 297 0.17 -14.42 -0.25
C LEU A 297 0.01 -15.82 -0.88
N ASN A 298 -0.92 -15.99 -1.83
CA ASN A 298 -1.08 -17.26 -2.53
C ASN A 298 0.17 -17.64 -3.33
N ALA A 299 0.72 -16.70 -4.11
CA ALA A 299 1.92 -16.94 -4.90
C ALA A 299 3.09 -17.40 -4.01
N GLU A 300 3.30 -16.75 -2.86
CA GLU A 300 4.31 -17.14 -1.89
C GLU A 300 4.08 -18.54 -1.32
N LEU A 301 2.85 -18.84 -0.90
CA LEU A 301 2.48 -20.15 -0.34
C LEU A 301 2.61 -21.29 -1.37
N GLU A 302 2.49 -20.98 -2.66
CA GLU A 302 2.71 -21.90 -3.78
C GLU A 302 4.18 -22.07 -4.16
N GLY A 303 5.05 -21.18 -3.64
CA GLY A 303 6.49 -21.15 -3.88
C GLY A 303 6.91 -20.29 -5.08
N ASP A 304 6.04 -19.41 -5.58
CA ASP A 304 6.36 -18.38 -6.56
C ASP A 304 7.05 -17.18 -5.87
N SER A 305 8.30 -17.38 -5.45
CA SER A 305 9.10 -16.35 -4.79
C SER A 305 9.45 -15.15 -5.69
N ALA A 306 9.17 -15.24 -6.99
CA ALA A 306 9.40 -14.15 -7.94
C ALA A 306 8.12 -13.34 -8.22
N LEU A 307 6.98 -13.78 -7.66
CA LEU A 307 5.67 -13.17 -7.85
C LEU A 307 5.31 -13.03 -9.34
N GLU A 308 5.73 -13.96 -10.19
CA GLU A 308 5.45 -13.90 -11.63
C GLU A 308 3.95 -14.07 -11.94
N SER A 309 3.21 -14.73 -11.05
CA SER A 309 1.77 -14.97 -11.16
C SER A 309 0.88 -13.82 -10.71
N VAL A 310 1.42 -12.84 -9.97
CA VAL A 310 0.62 -11.78 -9.32
C VAL A 310 0.48 -10.53 -10.17
N TRP A 311 1.05 -10.50 -11.37
CA TRP A 311 0.96 -9.33 -12.24
C TRP A 311 0.91 -9.73 -13.72
N GLY A 312 0.51 -8.76 -14.54
CA GLY A 312 0.55 -8.88 -15.99
C GLY A 312 0.48 -7.53 -16.66
N ARG A 313 0.37 -7.53 -18.00
CA ARG A 313 0.30 -6.29 -18.78
C ARG A 313 -1.04 -6.08 -19.44
N ARG A 314 -1.53 -4.85 -19.40
CA ARG A 314 -2.72 -4.38 -20.13
C ARG A 314 -2.49 -2.97 -20.64
N GLY A 315 -2.81 -2.73 -21.92
CA GLY A 315 -2.62 -1.41 -22.53
C GLY A 315 -1.17 -0.90 -22.53
N GLY A 316 -0.17 -1.79 -22.40
CA GLY A 316 1.25 -1.44 -22.32
C GLY A 316 1.77 -1.15 -20.90
N PHE A 317 0.91 -1.15 -19.89
CA PHE A 317 1.26 -0.96 -18.48
C PHE A 317 1.26 -2.28 -17.72
N ALA A 318 1.98 -2.36 -16.61
CA ALA A 318 2.00 -3.52 -15.74
C ALA A 318 1.12 -3.27 -14.51
N PHE A 319 0.23 -4.21 -14.19
CA PHE A 319 -0.70 -4.13 -13.08
C PHE A 319 -0.76 -5.47 -12.35
N GLN A 320 -1.13 -5.43 -11.08
CA GLN A 320 -1.39 -6.61 -10.26
C GLN A 320 -2.64 -7.35 -10.76
N THR A 321 -2.66 -8.68 -10.62
CA THR A 321 -3.88 -9.50 -10.71
C THR A 321 -4.63 -9.39 -9.39
N GLU A 322 -5.90 -9.01 -9.40
CA GLU A 322 -6.67 -8.81 -8.16
C GLU A 322 -7.57 -10.00 -7.88
N TRP A 323 -7.88 -10.22 -6.60
CA TRP A 323 -8.75 -11.32 -6.18
C TRP A 323 -10.20 -11.09 -6.58
N SER A 324 -10.80 -12.06 -7.26
CA SER A 324 -12.24 -12.14 -7.53
C SER A 324 -12.89 -13.15 -6.59
N ASN A 325 -13.86 -12.70 -5.79
CA ASN A 325 -14.69 -13.57 -4.96
C ASN A 325 -15.72 -14.32 -5.82
N GLU A 326 -16.13 -13.75 -6.96
CA GLU A 326 -17.04 -14.41 -7.91
C GLU A 326 -16.40 -15.68 -8.49
N ASP A 327 -15.14 -15.57 -8.93
CA ASP A 327 -14.42 -16.65 -9.59
C ASP A 327 -13.49 -17.44 -8.67
N GLY A 328 -13.26 -16.97 -7.44
CA GLY A 328 -12.37 -17.61 -6.45
C GLY A 328 -10.92 -17.68 -6.91
N LYS A 329 -10.44 -16.68 -7.64
CA LYS A 329 -9.09 -16.65 -8.22
C LYS A 329 -8.58 -15.21 -8.37
N ALA A 330 -7.25 -15.06 -8.40
CA ALA A 330 -6.60 -13.82 -8.78
C ALA A 330 -6.63 -13.68 -10.31
N GLU A 331 -7.13 -12.55 -10.81
CA GLU A 331 -7.10 -12.30 -12.24
C GLU A 331 -6.91 -10.83 -12.59
N LEU A 332 -6.38 -10.66 -13.79
CA LEU A 332 -6.47 -9.43 -14.52
C LEU A 332 -7.73 -9.58 -15.38
N GLY A 333 -8.83 -8.89 -15.03
CA GLY A 333 -10.10 -8.98 -15.78
C GLY A 333 -9.95 -8.76 -17.30
N PRO A 334 -10.96 -9.02 -18.14
CA PRO A 334 -10.75 -9.12 -19.59
C PRO A 334 -10.25 -7.80 -20.22
N GLY A 335 -8.98 -7.78 -20.62
CA GLY A 335 -8.35 -6.78 -21.49
C GLY A 335 -7.70 -7.49 -22.68
N GLU A 336 -8.02 -7.04 -23.89
CA GLU A 336 -7.67 -7.70 -25.16
C GLU A 336 -6.15 -7.93 -25.33
N ARG A 337 -5.78 -9.13 -25.83
CA ARG A 337 -4.46 -9.42 -26.41
C ARG A 337 -4.43 -9.03 -27.87
#